data_AF-A0A0D0E058-F1
#
_entry.id   AF-A0A0D0E058-F1
#
_cell.length_a   1.000
_cell.length_b   1.000
_cell.length_c   1.000
_cell.angle_alpha   90.00
_cell.angle_beta   90.00
_cell.angle_gamma   90.00
#
_symmetry.space_group_name_H-M   'P 1'
#
loop_
_entity.id
_entity.type
_entity.pdbx_description
1 polymer ?
#
loop_
_entity_poly.entity_id
_entity_poly.type
_entity_poly.pdbx_seq_one_letter_code
_entity_poly.pdbx_strand_id
1 'polypeptide(L)' 'AYNVYLDILHQVDMHVKTALGQNTANWRLLNACPACFYKLEDKPFMEVSWLVTMDGNNSLKRWDSTQDNMGHRHDT' A
#
# COMPACT_ATOMS: atom_id res chain seq x y z
N ALA A 1 -12.79 11.85 -22.24
CA ALA A 1 -13.69 11.25 -21.24
C ALA A 1 -12.92 10.63 -20.07
N TYR A 2 -11.93 9.76 -20.32
CA TYR A 2 -11.19 9.07 -19.25
C TYR A 2 -10.47 9.99 -18.25
N ASN A 3 -9.72 11.01 -18.72
CA ASN A 3 -9.00 11.92 -17.82
C ASN A 3 -9.95 12.69 -16.89
N VAL A 4 -11.09 13.18 -17.41
CA VAL A 4 -12.11 13.87 -16.60
C VAL A 4 -12.66 12.97 -15.50
N TYR A 5 -12.88 11.68 -15.78
CA TYR A 5 -13.30 10.72 -14.76
C TYR A 5 -12.25 10.55 -13.66
N LEU A 6 -10.96 10.41 -14.02
CA LEU A 6 -9.87 10.33 -13.05
C LEU A 6 -9.75 11.61 -12.21
N ASP A 7 -9.92 12.78 -12.83
CA ASP A 7 -9.87 14.06 -12.13
C ASP A 7 -10.99 14.17 -11.09
N ILE A 8 -12.21 13.75 -11.43
CA ILE A 8 -13.34 13.72 -10.48
C ILE A 8 -13.02 12.78 -9.30
N LEU A 9 -12.54 11.57 -9.57
CA LEU A 9 -12.15 10.64 -8.50
C LEU A 9 -11.08 11.22 -7.59
N HIS A 10 -10.09 11.89 -8.18
CA HIS A 10 -9.01 12.51 -7.42
C HIS A 10 -9.53 13.63 -6.51
N GLN A 11 -10.39 14.50 -7.02
CA GLN A 11 -10.99 15.58 -6.23
C GLN A 11 -11.84 15.05 -5.08
N VAL A 12 -12.64 14.00 -5.32
CA VAL A 12 -13.44 13.36 -4.27
C VAL A 12 -12.54 12.78 -3.18
N ASP A 13 -11.49 12.04 -3.54
CA ASP A 13 -10.51 11.48 -2.60
C ASP A 13 -9.81 12.59 -1.78
N MET A 14 -9.42 13.70 -2.42
CA MET A 14 -8.84 14.85 -1.72
C MET A 14 -9.81 15.49 -0.70
N HIS A 15 -11.08 15.64 -1.06
CA HIS A 15 -12.09 16.18 -0.15
C HIS A 15 -12.31 15.25 1.05
N VAL A 16 -12.42 13.94 0.82
CA VAL A 16 -12.56 12.95 1.89
C VAL A 16 -11.35 12.97 2.82
N LYS A 17 -10.13 12.95 2.27
CA LYS A 17 -8.90 13.04 3.08
C LYS A 17 -8.85 14.31 3.90
N THR A 18 -9.24 15.45 3.34
CA THR A 18 -9.26 16.73 4.06
C THR A 18 -10.28 16.70 5.19
N ALA A 19 -11.49 16.19 4.95
CA ALA A 19 -12.52 16.06 5.98
C ALA A 19 -12.10 15.13 7.13
N LEU A 20 -11.30 14.11 6.84
CA LEU A 20 -10.75 13.17 7.83
C LEU A 20 -9.43 13.63 8.46
N GLY A 21 -8.90 14.82 8.12
CA GLY A 21 -7.60 15.31 8.61
C GLY A 21 -6.39 14.52 8.09
N GLN A 22 -6.54 13.84 6.94
CA GLN A 22 -5.55 12.96 6.32
C GLN A 22 -4.78 13.61 5.17
N ASN A 23 -4.83 14.94 5.05
CA ASN A 23 -4.30 15.71 3.93
C ASN A 23 -2.89 16.29 4.17
N THR A 24 -2.22 15.93 5.28
CA THR A 24 -0.85 16.36 5.53
C THR A 24 0.17 15.51 4.76
N ALA A 25 1.34 16.09 4.47
CA ALA A 25 2.47 15.31 3.97
C ALA A 25 2.77 14.13 4.92
N ASN A 26 3.07 12.96 4.34
CA ASN A 26 3.39 11.74 5.08
C ASN A 26 2.31 11.24 6.06
N TRP A 27 1.06 11.73 6.00
CA TRP A 27 0.00 11.33 6.95
C TRP A 27 -0.11 9.81 7.10
N ARG A 28 -0.09 9.08 5.98
CA ARG A 28 -0.17 7.61 5.97
C ARG A 28 0.98 6.96 6.74
N LEU A 29 2.21 7.47 6.60
CA LEU A 29 3.38 6.90 7.27
C LEU A 29 3.33 7.20 8.78
N LEU A 30 2.93 8.42 9.16
CA LEU A 30 2.82 8.83 10.55
C LEU A 30 1.70 8.10 11.31
N ASN A 31 0.66 7.64 10.60
CA ASN A 31 -0.50 6.95 11.16
C ASN A 31 -0.52 5.44 10.82
N ALA A 32 0.55 4.93 10.22
CA ALA A 32 0.72 3.50 9.99
C ALA A 32 1.04 2.78 11.30
N CYS A 33 0.70 1.49 11.39
CA CYS A 33 1.03 0.68 12.56
C CYS A 33 2.55 0.64 12.80
N PRO A 34 3.07 1.18 13.92
CA PRO A 34 4.52 1.22 14.14
C PRO A 34 5.15 -0.17 14.15
N ALA A 35 4.47 -1.18 14.71
CA ALA A 35 4.98 -2.55 14.72
C ALA A 35 5.12 -3.16 13.31
N CYS A 36 4.35 -2.68 12.34
CA CYS A 36 4.42 -3.16 10.95
C CYS A 36 5.51 -2.46 10.12
N PHE A 37 5.93 -1.24 10.48
CA PHE A 37 6.80 -0.41 9.64
C PHE A 37 8.11 0.04 10.30
N TYR A 38 8.23 -0.06 11.62
CA TYR A 38 9.41 0.38 12.34
C TYR A 38 10.48 -0.72 12.37
N LYS A 39 11.66 -0.42 11.80
CA LYS A 39 12.84 -1.28 11.92
C LYS A 39 13.60 -0.90 13.18
N LEU A 40 13.79 -1.87 14.07
CA LEU A 40 14.58 -1.71 15.28
C LEU A 40 16.07 -1.88 14.94
N GLU A 41 16.90 -0.94 15.39
CA GLU A 41 18.35 -0.88 15.08
C GLU A 41 19.10 -2.16 15.50
N ASP A 42 18.73 -2.76 16.64
CA ASP A 42 19.40 -3.93 17.20
C ASP A 42 18.71 -5.27 16.88
N LYS A 43 17.77 -5.29 15.92
CA LYS A 43 17.08 -6.53 15.53
C LYS A 43 17.75 -7.18 14.32
N PRO A 44 17.77 -8.53 14.27
CA PRO A 44 18.28 -9.25 13.11
C PRO A 44 17.50 -8.84 11.86
N PHE A 45 18.20 -8.89 10.72
CA PHE A 45 17.60 -8.62 9.42
C PHE A 45 16.39 -9.53 9.19
N MET A 46 15.25 -8.92 8.91
CA MET A 46 14.02 -9.63 8.58
C MET A 46 13.94 -9.79 7.06
N GLU A 47 13.98 -11.04 6.57
CA GLU A 47 13.86 -11.36 5.14
C GLU A 47 12.57 -10.77 4.54
N VAL A 48 11.49 -10.80 5.32
CA VAL A 48 10.22 -10.16 4.99
C VAL A 48 10.05 -8.91 5.84
N SER A 49 10.44 -7.75 5.30
CA SER A 49 10.40 -6.49 6.06
C SER A 49 9.01 -5.86 6.24
N TRP A 50 7.99 -6.38 5.56
CA TRP A 50 6.64 -5.82 5.60
C TRP A 50 5.57 -6.89 5.28
N LEU A 51 4.50 -6.92 6.08
CA LEU A 51 3.31 -7.75 5.82
C LEU A 51 2.18 -6.86 5.36
N VAL A 52 1.61 -7.16 4.19
CA VAL A 52 0.54 -6.38 3.58
C VAL A 52 -0.66 -7.26 3.35
N THR A 53 -1.83 -6.79 3.77
CA THR A 53 -3.10 -7.34 3.33
C THR A 53 -3.65 -6.43 2.24
N MET A 54 -3.79 -6.96 1.04
CA MET A 54 -4.41 -6.26 -0.08
C MET A 54 -5.74 -6.94 -0.40
N ASP A 55 -6.68 -6.19 -0.95
CA ASP A 55 -7.86 -6.81 -1.56
C ASP A 55 -7.43 -7.82 -2.64
N GLY A 56 -8.23 -8.85 -2.91
CA GLY A 56 -7.90 -9.88 -3.90
C GLY A 56 -7.78 -9.36 -5.35
N ASN A 57 -7.99 -8.05 -5.57
CA ASN A 57 -7.92 -7.42 -6.86
C ASN A 57 -6.47 -7.24 -7.32
N ASN A 58 -6.00 -8.11 -8.22
CA ASN A 58 -4.66 -7.98 -8.79
C ASN A 58 -4.61 -7.12 -10.06
N SER A 59 -5.76 -6.83 -10.68
CA SER A 59 -5.82 -6.14 -11.99
C SER A 59 -5.35 -4.68 -11.96
N LEU A 60 -5.47 -4.01 -10.82
CA LEU A 60 -5.05 -2.61 -10.61
C LEU A 60 -3.72 -2.49 -9.85
N LYS A 61 -3.15 -3.61 -9.39
CA LYS A 61 -1.86 -3.60 -8.72
C LYS A 61 -0.75 -3.55 -9.77
N ARG A 62 0.14 -2.57 -9.64
CA ARG A 62 1.36 -2.49 -10.45
C ARG A 62 2.42 -3.40 -9.84
N TRP A 63 2.27 -4.71 -10.02
CA TRP A 63 3.34 -5.64 -9.69
C TRP A 63 4.39 -5.62 -10.80
N ASP A 64 5.66 -5.69 -10.41
CA ASP A 64 6.69 -6.16 -11.33
C ASP A 64 6.34 -7.58 -11.77
N SER A 65 6.31 -7.84 -13.08
CA SER A 65 5.88 -9.11 -13.69
C SER A 65 6.74 -10.32 -13.30
N THR A 66 7.82 -10.10 -12.55
CA THR A 66 8.66 -11.15 -11.97
C THR A 66 7.93 -12.07 -11.00
N GLN A 67 6.72 -11.70 -10.54
CA GLN A 67 5.93 -12.53 -9.61
C GLN A 67 5.05 -13.59 -10.27
N ASP A 68 4.79 -13.49 -11.58
CA ASP A 68 4.04 -14.52 -12.31
C ASP A 68 4.83 -15.83 -12.50
N ASN A 69 6.13 -15.83 -12.18
CA ASN A 69 7.02 -16.97 -12.33
C ASN A 69 7.39 -17.66 -11.00
N MET A 70 6.84 -17.23 -9.86
CA MET A 70 7.00 -17.97 -8.61
C MET A 70 5.96 -19.10 -8.59
N GLY A 71 6.36 -20.23 -9.18
CA GLY A 71 5.63 -21.48 -9.17
C GLY A 71 5.07 -21.80 -7.78
N HIS A 72 3.84 -22.31 -7.81
CA HIS A 72 3.09 -22.92 -6.74
C HIS A 72 3.92 -23.28 -5.49
N ARG A 73 3.98 -22.37 -4.51
CA ARG A 73 4.36 -22.74 -3.15
C ARG A 73 3.19 -23.50 -2.54
N HIS A 74 3.22 -24.82 -2.68
CA HIS A 74 2.65 -25.70 -1.68
C HIS A 74 3.49 -25.55 -0.44
N ASP A 75 2.89 -25.14 0.67
CA ASP A 75 3.32 -25.55 2.00
C ASP A 75 2.05 -25.69 2.86
N THR A 76 1.87 -26.92 3.34
CA THR A 76 0.89 -27.40 4.33
C THR A 76 0.82 -26.57 5.59
#